data_AF-A0AAX6LJC2-F1
#
_entry.id   AF-A0AAX6LJC2-F1
#
_cell.length_a   1.000
_cell.length_b   1.000
_cell.length_c   1.000
_cell.angle_alpha   90.00
_cell.angle_beta   90.00
_cell.angle_gamma   90.00
#
_symmetry.space_group_name_H-M   'P 1'
#
loop_
_entity.id
_entity.type
_entity.pdbx_description
1 polymer ?
#
loop_
_entity_poly.entity_id
_entity_poly.type
_entity_poly.pdbx_seq_one_letter_code
_entity_poly.pdbx_strand_id
1 'polypeptide(L)'
;ISGTTGSKSSYSTSGNIAGYKKQGYELVTDGYPADLTFDNDDTTDQNFTVHLKHQNIQSTEAKTVTETIHYQGAGNQTPADNTAQVTFTRQVSTDAVTGEKTYGSWSADQIFAAVTSPVIKGYTPDQAEIGAQTVSGDASDLDFTVVYTKDAPTKPVNPSQPTTPAKPVNPSQPTTPAKPVNPSQPTTPAKPVDPSQPTTPIKPINPSQSTTPAKPVQAGQAAATN
;
A
#
# COMPACT_ATOMS: atom_id res chain seq x y z
N ILE A 1 22.58 -1.47 -53.56
CA ILE A 1 21.57 -1.27 -54.63
C ILE A 1 22.31 -0.85 -55.89
N SER A 2 21.84 -1.20 -57.08
CA SER A 2 22.47 -0.79 -58.34
C SER A 2 21.53 0.11 -59.14
N GLY A 3 22.10 0.93 -60.03
CA GLY A 3 21.34 1.82 -60.90
C GLY A 3 22.21 2.48 -61.95
N THR A 4 21.58 3.30 -62.78
CA THR A 4 22.26 4.04 -63.86
C THR A 4 22.69 5.41 -63.35
N THR A 5 23.93 5.81 -63.68
CA THR A 5 24.47 7.15 -63.42
C THR A 5 23.46 8.27 -63.70
N GLY A 6 23.36 9.21 -62.77
CA GLY A 6 22.45 10.36 -62.81
C GLY A 6 20.99 10.04 -62.47
N SER A 7 20.62 8.76 -62.36
CA SER A 7 19.26 8.38 -61.98
C SER A 7 19.05 8.49 -60.47
N LYS A 8 17.83 8.84 -60.05
CA LYS A 8 17.45 8.82 -58.64
C LYS A 8 17.30 7.38 -58.14
N SER A 9 17.76 7.12 -56.93
CA SER A 9 17.48 5.88 -56.23
C SER A 9 16.04 5.84 -55.74
N SER A 10 15.37 4.69 -55.88
CA SER A 10 14.05 4.43 -55.30
C SER A 10 14.10 3.75 -53.93
N TYR A 11 15.31 3.44 -53.44
CA TYR A 11 15.50 2.78 -52.15
C TYR A 11 15.11 3.70 -50.99
N SER A 12 14.55 3.09 -49.94
CA SER A 12 14.20 3.76 -48.70
C SER A 12 14.61 2.92 -47.51
N THR A 13 15.21 3.55 -46.50
CA THR A 13 15.57 2.96 -45.21
C THR A 13 14.37 2.71 -44.30
N SER A 14 13.22 3.35 -44.58
CA SER A 14 12.04 3.38 -43.72
C SER A 14 11.51 2.00 -43.31
N GLY A 15 11.42 1.06 -44.25
CA GLY A 15 10.95 -0.31 -43.98
C GLY A 15 11.88 -1.08 -43.04
N ASN A 16 13.19 -1.00 -43.28
CA ASN A 16 14.19 -1.66 -42.43
C ASN A 16 14.24 -1.03 -41.04
N ILE A 17 14.23 0.31 -40.95
CA ILE A 17 14.17 1.04 -39.68
C ILE A 17 12.91 0.63 -38.90
N ALA A 18 11.76 0.53 -39.55
CA ALA A 18 10.53 0.06 -38.90
C ALA A 18 10.64 -1.39 -38.40
N GLY A 19 11.31 -2.26 -39.15
CA GLY A 19 11.64 -3.63 -38.73
C GLY A 19 12.53 -3.69 -37.49
N TYR A 20 13.57 -2.86 -37.43
CA TYR A 20 14.45 -2.78 -36.25
C TYR A 20 13.75 -2.15 -35.04
N LYS A 21 12.90 -1.15 -35.25
CA LYS A 21 12.08 -0.57 -34.16
C LYS A 21 11.19 -1.59 -33.48
N LYS A 22 10.60 -2.52 -34.23
CA LYS A 22 9.81 -3.64 -33.68
C LYS A 22 10.65 -4.64 -32.89
N GLN A 23 11.95 -4.70 -33.14
CA GLN A 23 12.90 -5.57 -32.43
C GLN A 23 13.54 -4.87 -31.23
N GLY A 24 13.08 -3.67 -30.84
CA GLY A 24 13.61 -2.96 -29.68
C GLY A 24 14.72 -1.97 -29.98
N TYR A 25 15.00 -1.63 -31.24
CA TYR A 25 15.96 -0.58 -31.59
C TYR A 25 15.32 0.81 -31.68
N GLU A 26 16.12 1.84 -31.49
CA GLU A 26 15.79 3.24 -31.75
C GLU A 26 16.75 3.81 -32.79
N LEU A 27 16.23 4.61 -33.72
CA LEU A 27 17.04 5.28 -34.72
C LEU A 27 17.89 6.36 -34.05
N VAL A 28 19.20 6.35 -34.28
CA VAL A 28 20.11 7.42 -33.87
C VAL A 28 20.33 8.38 -35.03
N THR A 29 20.69 7.85 -36.20
CA THR A 29 20.95 8.66 -37.39
C THR A 29 20.68 7.84 -38.65
N ASP A 30 20.03 8.46 -39.62
CA ASP A 30 19.92 7.91 -40.97
C ASP A 30 20.84 8.72 -41.89
N GLY A 31 21.95 8.11 -42.30
CA GLY A 31 22.90 8.71 -43.24
C GLY A 31 22.50 8.54 -44.71
N TYR A 32 21.38 7.90 -45.01
CA TYR A 32 20.93 7.71 -46.38
C TYR A 32 20.22 8.97 -46.91
N PRO A 33 20.69 9.60 -47.99
CA PRO A 33 20.11 10.84 -48.50
C PRO A 33 18.78 10.60 -49.20
N ALA A 34 17.79 11.46 -48.93
CA ALA A 34 16.45 11.35 -49.49
C ALA A 34 16.40 11.46 -51.03
N ASP A 35 17.33 12.20 -51.62
CA ASP A 35 17.45 12.41 -53.07
C ASP A 35 18.75 11.81 -53.63
N LEU A 36 19.12 10.59 -53.19
CA LEU A 36 20.30 9.91 -53.72
C LEU A 36 20.23 9.79 -55.26
N THR A 37 21.31 10.19 -55.92
CA THR A 37 21.55 9.91 -57.34
C THR A 37 22.78 9.02 -57.48
N PHE A 38 22.72 8.06 -58.40
CA PHE A 38 23.87 7.24 -58.74
C PHE A 38 24.94 8.12 -59.38
N ASP A 39 26.15 8.10 -58.86
CA ASP A 39 27.24 8.90 -59.42
C ASP A 39 27.84 8.25 -60.68
N ASN A 40 28.93 8.83 -61.17
CA ASN A 40 29.67 8.36 -62.34
C ASN A 40 31.05 7.83 -61.95
N ASP A 41 31.20 7.33 -60.72
CA ASP A 41 32.44 6.69 -60.26
C ASP A 41 32.29 5.16 -60.30
N ASP A 42 32.72 4.55 -61.41
CA ASP A 42 32.70 3.10 -61.57
C ASP A 42 33.72 2.37 -60.68
N THR A 43 34.57 3.09 -59.95
CA THR A 43 35.61 2.52 -59.10
C THR A 43 35.24 2.46 -57.61
N THR A 44 34.23 3.23 -57.19
CA THR A 44 33.86 3.37 -55.78
C THR A 44 32.35 3.30 -55.59
N ASP A 45 31.89 2.38 -54.74
CA ASP A 45 30.49 2.35 -54.34
C ASP A 45 30.13 3.51 -53.38
N GLN A 46 28.96 4.12 -53.59
CA GLN A 46 28.39 5.10 -52.68
C GLN A 46 27.89 4.41 -51.40
N ASN A 47 28.57 4.66 -50.28
CA ASN A 47 28.27 4.02 -48.99
C ASN A 47 27.54 4.97 -48.03
N PHE A 48 26.45 4.49 -47.42
CA PHE A 48 25.68 5.20 -46.40
C PHE A 48 25.43 4.30 -45.20
N THR A 49 25.38 4.90 -44.01
CA THR A 49 25.19 4.15 -42.75
C THR A 49 23.96 4.64 -42.00
N VAL A 50 23.18 3.69 -41.49
CA VAL A 50 22.12 3.94 -40.53
C VAL A 50 22.60 3.48 -39.16
N HIS A 51 22.67 4.40 -38.21
CA HIS A 51 23.03 4.12 -36.84
C HIS A 51 21.77 3.92 -36.00
N LEU A 52 21.70 2.78 -35.31
CA LEU A 52 20.66 2.47 -34.34
C LEU A 52 21.31 2.18 -32.98
N LYS A 53 20.52 2.35 -31.92
CA LYS A 53 20.86 1.92 -30.56
C LYS A 53 19.74 1.05 -30.01
N HIS A 54 19.99 0.32 -28.94
CA HIS A 54 18.93 -0.39 -28.23
C HIS A 54 18.03 0.61 -27.51
N GLN A 55 16.73 0.35 -27.49
CA GLN A 55 15.80 1.03 -26.61
C GLN A 55 15.93 0.46 -25.21
N ASN A 56 15.95 1.37 -24.23
CA ASN A 56 15.90 1.02 -22.83
C ASN A 56 14.51 1.35 -22.28
N ILE A 57 13.80 0.33 -21.81
CA ILE A 57 12.46 0.45 -21.26
C ILE A 57 12.55 0.51 -19.75
N GLN A 58 11.94 1.54 -19.15
CA GLN A 58 11.83 1.67 -17.70
C GLN A 58 10.50 1.10 -17.21
N SER A 59 10.54 0.37 -16.11
CA SER A 59 9.36 -0.08 -15.38
C SER A 59 9.61 -0.04 -13.88
N THR A 60 8.56 -0.18 -13.09
CA THR A 60 8.65 -0.25 -11.63
C THR A 60 8.34 -1.66 -11.17
N GLU A 61 9.24 -2.24 -10.38
CA GLU A 61 8.99 -3.48 -9.64
C GLU A 61 8.53 -3.12 -8.22
N ALA A 62 7.54 -3.85 -7.71
CA ALA A 62 7.04 -3.71 -6.36
C ALA A 62 7.14 -5.04 -5.61
N LYS A 63 7.50 -4.98 -4.33
CA LYS A 63 7.54 -6.12 -3.41
C LYS A 63 6.90 -5.72 -2.08
N THR A 64 6.05 -6.59 -1.56
CA THR A 64 5.45 -6.42 -0.23
C THR A 64 6.19 -7.29 0.77
N VAL A 65 6.45 -6.72 1.94
CA VAL A 65 6.91 -7.44 3.14
C VAL A 65 5.75 -7.42 4.13
N THR A 66 5.44 -8.57 4.71
CA THR A 66 4.37 -8.76 5.68
C THR A 66 4.98 -9.06 7.05
N GLU A 67 4.46 -8.43 8.10
CA GLU A 67 4.68 -8.84 9.49
C GLU A 67 3.42 -9.55 9.99
N THR A 68 3.58 -10.74 10.55
CA THR A 68 2.50 -11.52 11.19
C THR A 68 2.88 -11.83 12.63
N ILE A 69 1.98 -11.52 13.57
CA ILE A 69 2.11 -11.84 14.98
C ILE A 69 0.98 -12.80 15.34
N HIS A 70 1.36 -14.05 15.57
CA HIS A 70 0.47 -15.11 16.03
C HIS A 70 0.27 -15.04 17.54
N TYR A 71 -0.99 -15.13 17.99
CA TYR A 71 -1.30 -15.25 19.41
C TYR A 71 -1.80 -16.66 19.72
N GLN A 72 -1.31 -17.26 20.80
CA GLN A 72 -1.72 -18.61 21.21
C GLN A 72 -1.78 -18.78 22.73
N GLY A 73 -2.49 -19.80 23.21
CA GLY A 73 -2.44 -20.24 24.61
C GLY A 73 -3.57 -19.76 25.54
N ALA A 74 -4.44 -18.85 25.10
CA ALA A 74 -5.57 -18.35 25.91
C ALA A 74 -6.91 -19.08 25.67
N GLY A 75 -6.88 -20.26 25.03
CA GLY A 75 -8.07 -21.04 24.69
C GLY A 75 -9.05 -20.23 23.82
N ASN A 76 -10.33 -20.19 24.21
CA ASN A 76 -11.37 -19.43 23.48
C ASN A 76 -11.19 -17.90 23.56
N GLN A 77 -10.25 -17.41 24.38
CA GLN A 77 -9.92 -15.98 24.50
C GLN A 77 -8.69 -15.60 23.68
N THR A 78 -8.10 -16.53 22.94
CA THR A 78 -6.93 -16.26 22.09
C THR A 78 -7.30 -15.21 21.03
N PRO A 79 -6.57 -14.09 20.95
CA PRO A 79 -6.78 -13.07 19.92
C PRO A 79 -6.53 -13.61 18.51
N ALA A 80 -7.10 -12.95 17.51
CA ALA A 80 -6.71 -13.19 16.13
C ALA A 80 -5.31 -12.61 15.86
N ASP A 81 -4.63 -13.16 14.86
CA ASP A 81 -3.33 -12.68 14.42
C ASP A 81 -3.35 -11.20 14.07
N ASN A 82 -2.26 -10.50 14.40
CA ASN A 82 -2.03 -9.14 13.92
C ASN A 82 -1.17 -9.22 12.66
N THR A 83 -1.62 -8.60 11.57
CA THR A 83 -0.87 -8.52 10.33
C THR A 83 -0.69 -7.08 9.88
N ALA A 84 0.51 -6.76 9.40
CA ALA A 84 0.85 -5.47 8.81
C ALA A 84 1.64 -5.69 7.52
N GLN A 85 1.55 -4.75 6.57
CA GLN A 85 2.28 -4.82 5.31
C GLN A 85 2.93 -3.49 4.97
N VAL A 86 4.12 -3.56 4.40
CA VAL A 86 4.81 -2.42 3.77
C VAL A 86 5.22 -2.82 2.36
N THR A 87 5.18 -1.85 1.43
CA THR A 87 5.51 -2.10 0.02
C THR A 87 6.73 -1.29 -0.39
N PHE A 88 7.72 -1.98 -0.95
CA PHE A 88 8.92 -1.40 -1.52
C PHE A 88 8.81 -1.36 -3.04
N THR A 89 9.44 -0.37 -3.66
CA THR A 89 9.52 -0.28 -5.12
C THR A 89 10.95 -0.03 -5.58
N ARG A 90 11.31 -0.51 -6.77
CA ARG A 90 12.57 -0.17 -7.45
C ARG A 90 12.34 0.01 -8.95
N GLN A 91 13.18 0.81 -9.59
CA GLN A 91 13.19 0.93 -11.05
C GLN A 91 13.87 -0.27 -11.69
N VAL A 92 13.33 -0.74 -12.81
CA VAL A 92 13.88 -1.81 -13.63
C VAL A 92 14.05 -1.30 -15.04
N SER A 93 15.29 -1.32 -15.50
CA SER A 93 15.71 -0.93 -16.82
C SER A 93 15.92 -2.20 -17.65
N THR A 94 15.17 -2.34 -18.74
CA THR A 94 15.22 -3.52 -19.63
C THR A 94 15.71 -3.09 -21.01
N ASP A 95 16.79 -3.71 -21.47
CA ASP A 95 17.22 -3.60 -22.86
C ASP A 95 16.23 -4.34 -23.75
N ALA A 96 15.56 -3.62 -24.66
CA ALA A 96 14.46 -4.16 -25.44
C ALA A 96 14.89 -5.18 -26.52
N VAL A 97 16.19 -5.26 -26.83
CA VAL A 97 16.74 -6.17 -27.83
C VAL A 97 17.20 -7.47 -27.17
N THR A 98 17.97 -7.37 -26.09
CA THR A 98 18.59 -8.51 -25.40
C THR A 98 17.71 -9.07 -24.28
N GLY A 99 16.79 -8.27 -23.76
CA GLY A 99 15.99 -8.60 -22.57
C GLY A 99 16.77 -8.50 -21.25
N GLU A 100 18.03 -8.04 -21.28
CA GLU A 100 18.84 -7.86 -20.09
C GLU A 100 18.21 -6.80 -19.16
N LYS A 101 18.21 -7.09 -17.85
CA LYS A 101 17.64 -6.24 -16.82
C LYS A 101 18.70 -5.71 -15.89
N THR A 102 18.65 -4.41 -15.64
CA THR A 102 19.36 -3.77 -14.54
C THR A 102 18.36 -3.23 -13.53
N TYR A 103 18.66 -3.40 -12.25
CA TYR A 103 17.77 -3.05 -11.15
C TYR A 103 18.37 -1.87 -10.39
N GLY A 104 17.55 -0.85 -10.16
CA GLY A 104 17.88 0.24 -9.25
C GLY A 104 17.80 -0.19 -7.78
N SER A 105 18.15 0.73 -6.90
CA SER A 105 17.94 0.54 -5.46
C SER A 105 16.45 0.45 -5.13
N TRP A 106 16.12 -0.37 -4.12
CA TRP A 106 14.82 -0.30 -3.47
C TRP A 106 14.58 1.08 -2.86
N SER A 107 13.30 1.43 -2.71
CA SER A 107 12.85 2.54 -1.89
C SER A 107 13.40 2.42 -0.47
N ALA A 108 13.47 3.55 0.25
CA ALA A 108 14.01 3.61 1.60
C ALA A 108 13.39 2.57 2.54
N ASP A 109 14.17 2.16 3.55
CA ASP A 109 13.74 1.25 4.60
C ASP A 109 12.44 1.74 5.25
N GLN A 110 11.57 0.80 5.60
CA GLN A 110 10.29 1.06 6.25
C GLN A 110 10.24 0.43 7.63
N ILE A 111 9.31 0.92 8.45
CA ILE A 111 9.20 0.53 9.85
C ILE A 111 7.81 -0.07 10.08
N PHE A 112 7.78 -1.28 10.62
CA PHE A 112 6.64 -1.79 11.36
C PHE A 112 6.68 -1.21 12.77
N ALA A 113 5.60 -0.53 13.17
CA ALA A 113 5.49 0.03 14.51
C ALA A 113 5.44 -1.09 15.56
N ALA A 114 5.81 -0.78 16.80
CA ALA A 114 5.69 -1.73 17.89
C ALA A 114 4.22 -2.13 18.10
N VAL A 115 3.99 -3.41 18.38
CA VAL A 115 2.66 -3.98 18.60
C VAL A 115 2.58 -4.52 20.03
N THR A 116 1.76 -3.89 20.85
CA THR A 116 1.47 -4.36 22.21
C THR A 116 0.55 -5.59 22.17
N SER A 117 0.92 -6.63 22.90
CA SER A 117 0.12 -7.84 23.04
C SER A 117 -1.20 -7.55 23.78
N PRO A 118 -2.36 -8.03 23.28
CA PRO A 118 -3.64 -7.82 23.95
C PRO A 118 -3.63 -8.26 25.43
N VAL A 119 -4.25 -7.47 26.31
CA VAL A 119 -4.37 -7.84 27.72
C VAL A 119 -5.54 -8.81 27.89
N ILE A 120 -5.28 -10.01 28.40
CA ILE A 120 -6.30 -11.05 28.62
C ILE A 120 -6.39 -11.34 30.12
N LYS A 121 -7.58 -11.15 30.70
CA LYS A 121 -7.78 -11.40 32.14
C LYS A 121 -7.44 -12.84 32.52
N GLY A 122 -6.51 -13.01 33.46
CA GLY A 122 -6.09 -14.33 33.96
C GLY A 122 -5.04 -15.01 33.08
N TYR A 123 -4.43 -14.29 32.13
CA TYR A 123 -3.29 -14.75 31.35
C TYR A 123 -2.23 -13.65 31.24
N THR A 124 -0.97 -14.07 31.22
CA THR A 124 0.19 -13.21 30.97
C THR A 124 0.87 -13.66 29.68
N PRO A 125 1.08 -12.76 28.69
CA PRO A 125 1.87 -13.10 27.52
C PRO A 125 3.36 -13.22 27.90
N ASP A 126 4.09 -14.10 27.23
CA ASP A 126 5.55 -14.19 27.32
C ASP A 126 6.25 -12.91 26.84
N GLN A 127 5.64 -12.21 25.89
CA GLN A 127 6.07 -10.93 25.36
C GLN A 127 4.92 -9.91 25.44
N ALA A 128 5.10 -8.87 26.25
CA ALA A 128 4.11 -7.79 26.36
C ALA A 128 4.01 -6.94 25.09
N GLU A 129 5.06 -6.93 24.27
CA GLU A 129 5.15 -6.14 23.04
C GLU A 129 6.15 -6.79 22.07
N ILE A 130 5.80 -6.79 20.78
CA ILE A 130 6.76 -6.95 19.69
C ILE A 130 7.26 -5.55 19.34
N GLY A 131 8.55 -5.30 19.57
CA GLY A 131 9.16 -3.99 19.29
C GLY A 131 9.15 -3.65 17.80
N ALA A 132 9.31 -2.37 17.47
CA ALA A 132 9.33 -1.90 16.08
C ALA A 132 10.42 -2.59 15.24
N GLN A 133 10.07 -2.95 14.00
CA GLN A 133 10.98 -3.62 13.07
C GLN A 133 11.30 -2.69 11.89
N THR A 134 12.58 -2.50 11.59
CA THR A 134 13.00 -1.80 10.36
C THR A 134 13.36 -2.84 9.30
N VAL A 135 12.75 -2.72 8.12
CA VAL A 135 12.91 -3.65 7.00
C VAL A 135 13.30 -2.91 5.73
N SER A 136 14.12 -3.56 4.91
CA SER A 136 14.48 -3.09 3.56
C SER A 136 13.68 -3.85 2.49
N GLY A 137 13.75 -3.39 1.23
CA GLY A 137 13.08 -4.08 0.12
C GLY A 137 13.57 -5.51 -0.14
N ASP A 138 14.73 -5.89 0.37
CA ASP A 138 15.26 -7.26 0.26
C ASP A 138 14.80 -8.18 1.39
N ALA A 139 14.14 -7.65 2.43
CA ALA A 139 13.68 -8.44 3.57
C ALA A 139 12.65 -9.51 3.15
N SER A 140 12.67 -10.64 3.87
CA SER A 140 11.59 -11.61 3.87
C SER A 140 10.47 -11.15 4.80
N ASP A 141 9.32 -11.81 4.73
CA ASP A 141 8.24 -11.63 5.70
C ASP A 141 8.74 -11.94 7.13
N LEU A 142 8.17 -11.22 8.10
CA LEU A 142 8.44 -11.38 9.53
C LEU A 142 7.30 -12.18 10.18
N ASP A 143 7.68 -13.14 11.01
CA ASP A 143 6.75 -14.04 11.69
C ASP A 143 7.11 -14.13 13.17
N PHE A 144 6.17 -13.75 14.03
CA PHE A 144 6.31 -13.76 15.48
C PHE A 144 5.21 -14.58 16.11
N THR A 145 5.47 -15.15 17.28
CA THR A 145 4.46 -15.86 18.08
C THR A 145 4.53 -15.38 19.52
N VAL A 146 3.40 -14.95 20.05
CA VAL A 146 3.21 -14.57 21.46
C VAL A 146 2.35 -15.64 22.15
N VAL A 147 2.87 -16.18 23.25
CA VAL A 147 2.22 -17.26 23.99
C VAL A 147 1.68 -16.74 25.32
N TYR A 148 0.37 -16.89 25.51
CA TYR A 148 -0.30 -16.59 26.77
C TYR A 148 -0.24 -17.77 27.72
N THR A 149 0.26 -17.52 28.92
CA THR A 149 0.25 -18.49 30.02
C THR A 149 -0.81 -18.09 31.03
N LYS A 150 -1.65 -19.05 31.46
CA LYS A 150 -2.66 -18.82 32.48
C LYS A 150 -2.00 -18.42 33.79
N ASP A 151 -2.47 -17.33 34.38
CA ASP A 151 -1.94 -16.84 35.65
C ASP A 151 -2.14 -17.87 36.76
N ALA A 152 -1.14 -18.00 37.63
CA ALA A 152 -1.27 -18.84 38.81
C ALA A 152 -2.39 -18.28 39.71
N PRO A 153 -3.22 -19.15 40.32
CA PRO A 153 -4.24 -18.70 41.25
C PRO A 153 -3.59 -17.89 42.38
N THR A 154 -4.01 -16.63 42.52
CA THR A 154 -3.58 -15.81 43.65
C THR A 154 -4.13 -16.45 44.92
N LYS A 155 -3.25 -16.78 45.88
CA LYS A 155 -3.69 -17.20 47.21
C LYS A 155 -4.67 -16.16 47.75
N PRO A 156 -5.81 -16.54 48.36
CA PRO A 156 -6.71 -15.59 48.98
C PRO A 156 -5.90 -14.67 49.89
N VAL A 157 -5.96 -13.36 49.62
CA VAL A 157 -5.44 -12.38 50.56
C VAL A 157 -6.37 -12.47 51.77
N ASN A 158 -5.83 -12.84 52.92
CA ASN A 158 -6.61 -12.80 54.16
C ASN A 158 -7.17 -11.38 54.27
N PRO A 159 -8.49 -11.19 54.45
CA PRO A 159 -9.04 -9.85 54.63
C PRO A 159 -8.21 -9.15 55.68
N SER A 160 -7.67 -7.97 55.33
CA SER A 160 -7.03 -7.11 56.32
C SER A 160 -8.02 -6.96 57.47
N GLN A 161 -7.55 -7.32 58.69
CA GLN A 161 -8.35 -7.24 59.90
C GLN A 161 -9.07 -5.88 59.92
N PRO A 162 -10.38 -5.82 60.20
CA PRO A 162 -11.10 -4.57 60.26
C PRO A 162 -10.33 -3.60 61.15
N THR A 163 -9.89 -2.48 60.58
CA THR A 163 -9.30 -1.40 61.38
C THR A 163 -10.37 -0.94 62.35
N THR A 164 -10.00 -0.77 63.62
CA THR A 164 -10.89 -0.22 64.63
C THR A 164 -11.44 1.11 64.11
N PRO A 165 -12.77 1.33 64.07
CA PRO A 165 -13.33 2.60 63.64
C PRO A 165 -12.68 3.74 64.41
N ALA A 166 -12.26 4.79 63.69
CA ALA A 166 -11.76 6.00 64.33
C ALA A 166 -12.82 6.51 65.32
N LYS A 167 -12.39 6.89 66.52
CA LYS A 167 -13.25 7.52 67.52
C LYS A 167 -13.97 8.72 66.84
N PRO A 168 -15.29 8.89 67.02
CA PRO A 168 -16.01 10.01 66.42
C PRO A 168 -15.30 11.33 66.73
N VAL A 169 -14.96 12.08 65.68
CA VAL A 169 -14.51 13.46 65.82
C VAL A 169 -15.72 14.31 66.19
N ASN A 170 -15.58 15.10 67.26
CA ASN A 170 -16.59 16.06 67.67
C ASN A 170 -16.79 17.08 66.53
N PRO A 171 -18.02 17.36 66.07
CA PRO A 171 -18.24 18.33 65.01
C PRO A 171 -17.60 19.67 65.36
N SER A 172 -16.88 20.25 64.41
CA SER A 172 -16.37 21.61 64.49
C SER A 172 -17.53 22.56 64.78
N GLN A 173 -17.33 23.51 65.69
CA GLN A 173 -18.29 24.57 65.97
C GLN A 173 -18.63 25.33 64.67
N PRO A 174 -19.91 25.67 64.39
CA PRO A 174 -20.28 26.38 63.19
C PRO A 174 -19.55 27.72 63.09
N THR A 175 -18.85 27.95 61.99
CA THR A 175 -18.31 29.27 61.68
C THR A 175 -19.44 30.21 61.28
N THR A 176 -19.34 31.47 61.71
CA THR A 176 -20.27 32.54 61.34
C THR A 176 -20.26 32.72 59.81
N PRO A 177 -21.43 32.72 59.12
CA PRO A 177 -21.46 32.98 57.69
C PRO A 177 -20.88 34.36 57.36
N ALA A 178 -20.04 34.41 56.33
CA ALA A 178 -19.54 35.67 55.80
C ALA A 178 -20.71 36.54 55.29
N LYS A 179 -20.61 37.85 55.52
CA LYS A 179 -21.58 38.84 55.03
C LYS A 179 -21.73 38.72 53.50
N PRO A 180 -22.94 38.78 52.94
CA PRO A 180 -23.14 38.68 51.49
C PRO A 180 -22.38 39.78 50.75
N VAL A 181 -21.62 39.37 49.73
CA VAL A 181 -21.03 40.28 48.74
C VAL A 181 -22.10 40.67 47.72
N ASN A 182 -22.18 41.97 47.43
CA ASN A 182 -23.10 42.52 46.45
C ASN A 182 -22.74 41.96 45.06
N PRO A 183 -23.69 41.41 44.27
CA PRO A 183 -23.40 40.91 42.94
C PRO A 183 -22.84 42.00 42.05
N SER A 184 -21.72 41.72 41.40
CA SER A 184 -21.21 42.54 40.30
C SER A 184 -22.20 42.57 39.14
N GLN A 185 -22.36 43.74 38.54
CA GLN A 185 -23.26 44.03 37.42
C GLN A 185 -23.03 43.04 36.25
N PRO A 186 -24.09 42.57 35.56
CA PRO A 186 -23.94 41.64 34.44
C PRO A 186 -23.12 42.26 33.31
N THR A 187 -22.10 41.54 32.84
CA THR A 187 -21.42 41.87 31.58
C THR A 187 -22.32 41.50 30.40
N THR A 188 -22.34 42.36 29.38
CA THR A 188 -23.03 42.11 28.12
C THR A 188 -22.52 40.84 27.44
N PRO A 189 -23.42 39.94 26.97
CA PRO A 189 -23.01 38.75 26.20
C PRO A 189 -22.26 39.14 24.92
N ALA A 190 -21.22 38.38 24.60
CA ALA A 190 -20.53 38.50 23.32
C ALA A 190 -21.47 38.13 22.16
N LYS A 191 -21.35 38.86 21.06
CA LYS A 191 -22.09 38.62 19.81
C LYS A 191 -21.85 37.18 19.32
N PRO A 192 -22.88 36.43 18.86
CA PRO A 192 -22.71 35.08 18.34
C PRO A 192 -21.73 35.03 17.16
N VAL A 193 -20.91 34.00 17.14
CA VAL A 193 -20.04 33.67 16.00
C VAL A 193 -20.88 32.97 14.93
N ASP A 194 -20.71 33.38 13.68
CA ASP A 194 -21.39 32.83 12.51
C ASP A 194 -21.02 31.34 12.33
N PRO A 195 -21.99 30.43 12.19
CA PRO A 195 -21.70 29.03 11.91
C PRO A 195 -20.90 28.87 10.61
N SER A 196 -19.83 28.08 10.66
CA SER A 196 -19.11 27.67 9.45
C SER A 196 -20.06 26.96 8.47
N GLN A 197 -19.96 27.31 7.18
CA GLN A 197 -20.80 26.76 6.11
C GLN A 197 -20.78 25.21 6.08
N PRO A 198 -21.90 24.56 5.70
CA PRO A 198 -21.93 23.11 5.54
C PRO A 198 -21.00 22.67 4.40
N THR A 199 -20.18 21.65 4.64
CA THR A 199 -19.45 20.98 3.57
C THR A 199 -20.43 20.26 2.63
N THR A 200 -20.18 20.34 1.33
CA THR A 200 -20.98 19.72 0.27
C THR A 200 -21.13 18.21 0.44
N PRO A 201 -22.33 17.63 0.23
CA PRO A 201 -22.54 16.17 0.25
C PRO A 201 -21.74 15.45 -0.83
N ILE A 202 -21.18 14.28 -0.50
CA ILE A 202 -20.55 13.38 -1.47
C ILE A 202 -21.63 12.79 -2.39
N LYS A 203 -21.39 12.85 -3.70
CA LYS A 203 -22.26 12.32 -4.77
C LYS A 203 -22.47 10.80 -4.61
N PRO A 204 -23.69 10.27 -4.72
CA PRO A 204 -23.94 8.82 -4.66
C PRO A 204 -23.19 8.06 -5.76
N ILE A 205 -22.62 6.92 -5.39
CA ILE A 205 -22.01 5.96 -6.32
C ILE A 205 -23.16 5.16 -6.97
N ASN A 206 -23.13 5.09 -8.30
CA ASN A 206 -24.13 4.40 -9.11
C ASN A 206 -23.99 2.87 -8.94
N PRO A 207 -25.06 2.11 -8.62
CA PRO A 207 -25.01 0.66 -8.67
C PRO A 207 -25.00 0.19 -10.13
N SER A 208 -23.90 -0.45 -10.52
CA SER A 208 -23.78 -1.29 -11.72
C SER A 208 -23.25 -2.63 -11.22
N GLN A 209 -23.83 -3.80 -11.47
CA GLN A 209 -24.81 -4.24 -12.45
C GLN A 209 -25.69 -5.36 -11.88
N SER A 210 -26.90 -5.44 -12.42
CA SER A 210 -27.84 -6.55 -12.33
C SER A 210 -27.20 -7.86 -12.83
N THR A 211 -27.18 -8.90 -12.00
CA THR A 211 -27.08 -10.29 -12.48
C THR A 211 -28.48 -10.88 -12.59
N THR A 212 -28.84 -11.24 -13.81
CA THR A 212 -30.10 -11.84 -14.25
C THR A 212 -30.52 -13.06 -13.40
N PRO A 213 -31.80 -13.18 -12.99
CA PRO A 213 -32.32 -14.42 -12.42
C PRO A 213 -32.42 -15.53 -13.47
N ALA A 214 -31.87 -16.71 -13.18
CA ALA A 214 -32.12 -17.91 -13.97
C ALA A 214 -33.57 -18.40 -13.75
N LYS A 215 -34.18 -18.77 -14.88
CA LYS A 215 -35.58 -19.15 -15.12
C LYS A 215 -36.13 -20.27 -14.19
N PRO A 216 -37.45 -20.29 -13.87
CA PRO A 216 -38.06 -21.31 -13.03
C PRO A 216 -38.12 -22.68 -13.72
N VAL A 217 -37.87 -23.75 -12.96
CA VAL A 217 -38.16 -25.13 -13.41
C VAL A 217 -39.63 -25.44 -13.09
N GLN A 218 -40.38 -25.71 -14.16
CA GLN A 218 -41.80 -26.05 -14.13
C GLN A 218 -41.99 -27.47 -13.57
N ALA A 219 -42.77 -27.58 -12.50
CA ALA A 219 -43.35 -28.85 -12.06
C ALA A 219 -44.57 -29.16 -12.95
N GLY A 220 -44.68 -30.41 -13.43
CA GLY A 220 -45.76 -30.82 -14.32
C GLY A 220 -45.81 -32.34 -14.53
N GLN A 221 -46.29 -33.03 -13.49
CA GLN A 221 -47.19 -34.20 -13.50
C GLN A 221 -46.87 -35.48 -14.32
N ALA A 222 -46.97 -36.58 -13.58
CA ALA A 222 -47.12 -37.96 -14.02
C ALA A 222 -48.44 -38.21 -14.76
N ALA A 223 -48.45 -39.19 -15.68
CA ALA A 223 -49.20 -40.44 -15.55
C ALA A 223 -49.35 -41.16 -16.92
N ALA A 224 -48.99 -42.46 -16.93
CA ALA A 224 -49.63 -43.61 -17.60
C ALA A 224 -49.85 -43.54 -19.13
N THR A 225 -49.77 -44.60 -19.95
CA THR A 225 -50.18 -46.01 -19.87
C THR A 225 -49.71 -46.73 -21.15
N ASN A 226 -49.67 -48.07 -21.06
CA ASN A 226 -49.65 -49.11 -22.11
C ASN A 226 -48.32 -49.47 -22.77
#